data_AF-A0AAV5LKE5-F1
#
_entry.id   AF-A0AAV5LKE5-F1
#
_cell.length_a   1.000
_cell.length_b   1.000
_cell.length_c   1.000
_cell.angle_alpha   90.00
_cell.angle_beta   90.00
_cell.angle_gamma   90.00
#
_symmetry.space_group_name_H-M   'P 1'
#
loop_
_entity.id
_entity.type
_entity.pdbx_description
1 polymer ?
#
loop_
_entity_poly.entity_id
_entity_poly.type
_entity_poly.pdbx_seq_one_letter_code
_entity_poly.pdbx_strand_id
1 'polypeptide(L)'
;MGWGSIYYRRLKVFTMFVVICLDYRAVRQRVKWTSKSKRAALWGEAHKRNAKRFVSLMIDLKGVWVKLGQHLSTWEHMLPKQYIPLLRKLQDSLPPRPLKEVALLSFMFKALLRFSFFTLAMEKRM
;
A
#
# COMPACT_ATOMS: atom_id res chain seq x y z
N MET A 1 18.97 -9.13 22.13
CA MET A 1 17.56 -8.69 22.24
C MET A 1 16.93 -8.63 20.83
N GLY A 2 16.52 -9.75 20.22
CA GLY A 2 16.39 -9.80 18.74
C GLY A 2 15.02 -10.11 18.13
N TRP A 3 14.09 -10.74 18.87
CA TRP A 3 12.91 -11.35 18.25
C TRP A 3 11.61 -10.54 18.41
N GLY A 4 11.42 -9.86 19.54
CA GLY A 4 10.20 -9.08 19.81
C GLY A 4 9.99 -7.91 18.85
N SER A 5 11.07 -7.24 18.41
CA SER A 5 10.99 -6.13 17.45
C SER A 5 10.63 -6.61 16.04
N ILE A 6 11.06 -7.81 15.63
CA ILE A 6 10.72 -8.39 14.33
C ILE A 6 9.22 -8.75 14.29
N TYR A 7 8.72 -9.40 15.34
CA TYR A 7 7.30 -9.76 15.43
C TYR A 7 6.42 -8.51 15.48
N TYR A 8 6.79 -7.51 16.29
CA TYR A 8 6.08 -6.23 16.35
C TYR A 8 5.99 -5.54 14.98
N ARG A 9 7.10 -5.50 14.23
CA ARG A 9 7.12 -4.91 12.88
C ARG A 9 6.20 -5.67 11.92
N ARG A 10 6.19 -7.01 11.97
CA ARG A 10 5.29 -7.84 11.16
C ARG A 10 3.83 -7.62 11.52
N LEU A 11 3.51 -7.55 12.81
CA LEU A 11 2.16 -7.27 13.29
C LEU A 11 1.69 -5.88 12.83
N LYS A 12 2.53 -4.84 12.94
CA LYS A 12 2.21 -3.48 12.48
C LYS A 12 1.87 -3.45 10.98
N VAL A 13 2.57 -4.22 10.16
CA VAL A 13 2.31 -4.36 8.73
C VAL A 13 0.98 -5.08 8.48
N PHE A 14 0.75 -6.20 9.16
CA PHE A 14 -0.49 -6.94 9.04
C PHE A 14 -1.71 -6.09 9.44
N THR A 15 -1.64 -5.39 10.58
CA THR A 15 -2.69 -4.48 11.03
C THR A 15 -2.95 -3.38 10.01
N MET A 16 -1.92 -2.80 9.40
CA MET A 16 -2.11 -1.80 8.35
C MET A 16 -2.87 -2.37 7.16
N PHE A 17 -2.58 -3.61 6.74
CA PHE A 17 -3.30 -4.25 5.64
C PHE A 17 -4.76 -4.44 5.97
N VAL A 18 -5.06 -4.92 7.18
CA VAL A 18 -6.44 -5.05 7.66
C VAL A 18 -7.15 -3.69 7.61
N VAL A 19 -6.51 -2.62 8.08
CA VAL A 19 -7.06 -1.26 8.03
C VAL A 19 -7.35 -0.82 6.59
N ILE A 20 -6.42 -1.01 5.64
CA ILE A 20 -6.64 -0.64 4.23
C ILE A 20 -7.79 -1.46 3.63
N CYS A 21 -7.87 -2.76 3.92
CA CYS A 21 -8.96 -3.62 3.45
C CYS A 21 -10.32 -3.17 4.00
N LEU A 22 -10.42 -2.90 5.30
CA LEU A 22 -11.65 -2.40 5.92
C LEU A 22 -12.05 -1.04 5.37
N ASP A 23 -11.08 -0.16 5.14
CA ASP A 23 -11.26 1.17 4.57
C ASP A 23 -11.88 1.09 3.16
N TYR A 24 -11.35 0.21 2.30
CA TYR A 24 -11.94 -0.03 0.98
C TYR A 24 -13.31 -0.70 1.04
N ARG A 25 -13.55 -1.64 1.97
CA ARG A 25 -14.89 -2.22 2.18
C ARG A 25 -15.91 -1.16 2.61
N ALA A 26 -15.52 -0.24 3.49
CA ALA A 26 -16.37 0.85 3.93
C ALA A 26 -16.68 1.83 2.79
N VAL A 27 -15.68 2.21 1.99
CA VAL A 27 -15.87 3.07 0.82
C VAL A 27 -16.77 2.39 -0.21
N ARG A 28 -16.57 1.09 -0.46
CA ARG A 28 -17.43 0.28 -1.34
C ARG A 28 -18.88 0.33 -0.90
N GLN A 29 -19.14 0.14 0.40
CA GLN A 29 -20.51 0.21 0.92
C GLN A 29 -21.10 1.62 0.78
N ARG A 30 -20.33 2.68 1.06
CA ARG A 30 -20.80 4.08 0.90
C ARG A 30 -21.11 4.45 -0.55
N VAL A 31 -20.30 3.96 -1.49
CA VAL A 31 -20.46 4.24 -2.93
C VAL A 31 -21.79 3.70 -3.47
N LYS A 32 -22.34 2.61 -2.92
CA LYS A 32 -23.66 2.07 -3.30
C LYS A 32 -24.78 3.09 -3.10
N TRP A 33 -24.71 3.88 -2.02
CA TRP A 33 -25.71 4.88 -1.63
C TRP A 33 -25.39 6.29 -2.17
N THR A 34 -24.35 6.43 -2.99
CA THR A 34 -23.87 7.72 -3.48
C THR A 34 -24.11 7.88 -4.98
N SER A 35 -24.45 9.11 -5.40
CA SER A 35 -24.62 9.49 -6.82
C SER A 35 -23.38 9.18 -7.66
N LYS A 36 -23.57 8.78 -8.92
CA LYS A 36 -22.47 8.43 -9.86
C LYS A 36 -21.39 9.50 -9.93
N SER A 37 -21.77 10.79 -9.91
CA SER A 37 -20.86 11.94 -9.95
C SER A 37 -19.88 12.01 -8.77
N LYS A 38 -20.27 11.56 -7.57
CA LYS A 38 -19.45 11.63 -6.35
C LYS A 38 -18.61 10.37 -6.11
N ARG A 39 -18.88 9.26 -6.83
CA ARG A 39 -18.17 7.97 -6.64
C ARG A 39 -16.68 8.06 -6.93
N ALA A 40 -16.31 8.72 -8.03
CA ALA A 40 -14.91 8.87 -8.43
C ALA A 40 -14.09 9.64 -7.38
N ALA A 41 -14.67 10.70 -6.80
CA ALA A 41 -14.04 11.48 -5.74
C ALA A 41 -13.84 10.66 -4.46
N LEU A 42 -14.84 9.87 -4.04
CA LEU A 42 -14.74 9.00 -2.86
C LEU A 42 -13.61 7.96 -3.00
N TRP A 43 -13.50 7.33 -4.17
CA TRP A 43 -12.40 6.42 -4.46
C TRP A 43 -11.05 7.11 -4.47
N GLY A 44 -10.97 8.30 -5.10
CA GLY A 44 -9.75 9.12 -5.11
C GLY A 44 -9.23 9.43 -3.71
N GLU A 45 -10.11 9.87 -2.82
CA GLU A 45 -9.76 10.18 -1.44
C GLU A 45 -9.39 8.94 -0.62
N ALA A 46 -10.07 7.80 -0.84
CA ALA A 46 -9.71 6.53 -0.22
C ALA A 46 -8.29 6.08 -0.64
N HIS A 47 -8.00 6.11 -1.94
CA HIS A 47 -6.68 5.77 -2.45
C HIS A 47 -5.60 6.70 -1.89
N LYS A 48 -5.84 8.01 -1.85
CA LYS A 48 -4.91 9.01 -1.31
C LYS A 48 -4.65 8.79 0.19
N ARG A 49 -5.70 8.53 0.98
CA ARG A 49 -5.56 8.26 2.42
C ARG A 49 -4.77 6.99 2.68
N ASN A 50 -5.10 5.90 1.98
CA ASN A 50 -4.42 4.62 2.16
C ASN A 50 -2.97 4.66 1.64
N ALA A 51 -2.68 5.40 0.58
CA ALA A 51 -1.33 5.64 0.11
C ALA A 51 -0.46 6.35 1.14
N LYS A 52 -1.00 7.37 1.81
CA LYS A 52 -0.30 8.07 2.91
C LYS A 52 0.00 7.13 4.07
N ARG A 53 -0.99 6.35 4.53
CA ARG A 53 -0.82 5.33 5.59
C ARG A 53 0.29 4.34 5.23
N PHE A 54 0.26 3.87 3.98
CA PHE A 54 1.22 2.92 3.46
C PHE A 54 2.65 3.45 3.49
N VAL A 55 2.88 4.63 2.90
CA VAL A 55 4.21 5.24 2.85
C VAL A 55 4.72 5.61 4.24
N SER A 56 3.85 6.15 5.11
CA SER A 56 4.22 6.46 6.50
C SER A 56 4.69 5.21 7.24
N LEU A 57 4.01 4.07 7.07
CA LEU A 57 4.43 2.82 7.69
C LEU A 57 5.82 2.37 7.19
N MET A 58 6.09 2.49 5.89
CA MET A 58 7.39 2.11 5.34
C MET A 58 8.52 2.96 5.91
N ILE A 59 8.28 4.27 6.08
CA ILE A 59 9.22 5.21 6.72
C ILE A 59 9.41 4.85 8.20
N ASP A 60 8.33 4.66 8.96
CA ASP A 60 8.37 4.31 10.38
C ASP A 60 9.19 3.04 10.64
N LEU A 61 8.98 2.01 9.81
CA LEU A 61 9.62 0.72 9.99
C LEU A 61 11.11 0.76 9.61
N LYS A 62 11.53 1.73 8.79
CA LYS A 62 12.91 1.95 8.31
C LYS A 62 13.54 0.71 7.63
N GLY A 63 14.75 0.87 7.11
CA GLY A 63 15.56 -0.23 6.57
C GLY A 63 14.89 -0.95 5.39
N VAL A 64 14.71 -2.28 5.50
CA VAL A 64 14.14 -3.12 4.41
C VAL A 64 12.75 -2.68 3.94
N TRP A 65 11.95 -2.05 4.81
CA TRP A 65 10.60 -1.58 4.45
C TRP A 65 10.62 -0.33 3.57
N VAL A 66 11.57 0.57 3.81
CA VAL A 66 11.80 1.72 2.93
C VAL A 66 12.23 1.23 1.54
N LYS A 67 13.15 0.26 1.48
CA LYS A 67 13.57 -0.38 0.22
C LYS A 67 12.42 -1.07 -0.51
N LEU A 68 11.55 -1.77 0.24
CA LEU A 68 10.34 -2.35 -0.33
C LEU A 68 9.47 -1.26 -0.96
N GLY A 69 9.24 -0.13 -0.27
CA GLY A 69 8.52 1.02 -0.83
C GLY A 69 9.14 1.55 -2.12
N GLN A 70 10.47 1.68 -2.17
CA GLN A 70 11.21 2.09 -3.37
C GLN A 70 11.10 1.09 -4.52
N HIS A 71 11.03 -0.20 -4.22
CA HIS A 71 10.81 -1.22 -5.23
C HIS A 71 9.36 -1.21 -5.74
N LEU A 72 8.39 -0.98 -4.84
CA LEU A 72 6.97 -0.89 -5.17
C LEU A 72 6.63 0.31 -6.06
N SER A 73 7.36 1.44 -5.98
CA SER A 73 7.19 2.55 -6.93
C SER A 73 7.46 2.16 -8.37
N THR A 74 8.24 1.10 -8.64
CA THR A 74 8.45 0.62 -10.01
C THR A 74 7.22 -0.12 -10.56
N TRP A 75 6.27 -0.52 -9.71
CA TRP A 75 5.09 -1.29 -10.11
C TRP A 75 3.89 -0.38 -10.37
N GLU A 76 4.07 0.58 -11.27
CA GLU A 76 3.06 1.61 -11.56
C GLU A 76 1.72 1.03 -12.06
N HIS A 77 1.74 -0.17 -12.65
CA HIS A 77 0.57 -0.85 -13.18
C HIS A 77 -0.29 -1.57 -12.12
N MET A 78 0.25 -1.86 -10.94
CA MET A 78 -0.48 -2.60 -9.89
C MET A 78 -1.12 -1.71 -8.82
N LEU A 79 -0.68 -0.46 -8.72
CA LEU A 79 -1.09 0.46 -7.67
C LEU A 79 -2.04 1.54 -8.20
N PRO A 80 -2.98 2.03 -7.38
CA PRO A 80 -3.75 3.21 -7.74
C PRO A 80 -2.82 4.40 -7.99
N LYS A 81 -3.17 5.26 -8.96
CA LYS A 81 -2.36 6.42 -9.38
C LYS A 81 -1.94 7.32 -8.21
N GLN A 82 -2.73 7.37 -7.14
CA GLN A 82 -2.48 8.17 -5.94
C GLN A 82 -1.29 7.66 -5.10
N TYR A 83 -0.88 6.39 -5.24
CA TYR A 83 0.27 5.82 -4.53
C TYR A 83 1.60 6.23 -5.16
N ILE A 84 1.64 6.34 -6.50
CA ILE A 84 2.86 6.62 -7.28
C ILE A 84 3.61 7.86 -6.81
N PRO A 85 3.00 9.06 -6.71
CA PRO A 85 3.74 10.26 -6.32
C PRO A 85 4.26 10.19 -4.88
N LEU A 86 3.63 9.42 -4.00
CA LEU A 86 4.09 9.26 -2.61
C LEU A 86 5.22 8.24 -2.51
N LEU A 87 5.20 7.18 -3.32
CA LEU A 87 6.28 6.20 -3.37
C LEU A 87 7.53 6.75 -4.07
N ARG A 88 7.39 7.61 -5.09
CA ARG A 88 8.53 8.31 -5.70
C ARG A 88 9.33 9.13 -4.70
N LYS A 89 8.66 9.80 -3.74
CA LYS A 89 9.36 10.51 -2.64
C LYS A 89 10.29 9.62 -1.81
N LEU A 90 9.99 8.32 -1.69
CA LEU A 90 10.89 7.37 -1.01
C LEU A 90 12.16 7.08 -1.83
N GLN A 91 12.08 7.17 -3.16
CA GLN A 91 13.23 6.97 -4.06
C GLN A 91 14.16 8.18 -4.03
N ASP A 92 13.60 9.39 -4.06
CA ASP A 92 14.38 10.64 -4.16
C ASP A 92 15.22 10.94 -2.90
N SER A 93 14.91 10.30 -1.77
CA SER A 93 15.44 10.70 -0.46
C SER A 93 16.67 9.89 0.03
N LEU A 94 17.12 8.82 -0.65
CA LEU A 94 18.13 7.91 -0.06
C LEU A 94 19.14 7.31 -1.07
N PRO A 95 20.44 7.19 -0.69
CA PRO A 95 21.48 6.59 -1.54
C PRO A 95 21.31 5.07 -1.72
N PRO A 96 21.74 4.50 -2.86
CA PRO A 96 21.55 3.09 -3.19
C PRO A 96 22.28 2.15 -2.21
N ARG A 97 21.60 1.09 -1.76
CA ARG A 97 22.18 0.03 -0.90
C ARG A 97 21.69 -1.36 -1.37
N PRO A 98 22.50 -2.44 -1.23
CA PRO A 98 22.21 -3.75 -1.85
C PRO A 98 20.88 -4.39 -1.44
N LEU A 99 20.30 -5.16 -2.38
CA LEU A 99 18.88 -5.56 -2.44
C LEU A 99 18.55 -7.01 -2.01
N LYS A 100 19.48 -7.77 -1.43
CA LYS A 100 19.30 -9.23 -1.22
C LYS A 100 18.09 -9.62 -0.34
N GLU A 101 17.70 -8.80 0.64
CA GLU A 101 16.55 -9.10 1.52
C GLU A 101 15.17 -8.69 0.97
N VAL A 102 15.13 -7.91 -0.12
CA VAL A 102 13.88 -7.34 -0.63
C VAL A 102 13.06 -8.38 -1.41
N ALA A 103 13.72 -9.38 -2.02
CA ALA A 103 13.08 -10.37 -2.88
C ALA A 103 11.98 -11.18 -2.17
N LEU A 104 12.28 -11.75 -0.99
CA LEU A 104 11.32 -12.56 -0.23
C LEU A 104 10.13 -11.72 0.26
N LEU A 105 10.41 -10.54 0.82
CA LEU A 105 9.36 -9.62 1.27
C LEU A 105 8.49 -9.18 0.10
N SER A 106 9.11 -8.88 -1.05
CA SER A 106 8.40 -8.42 -2.24
C SER A 106 7.38 -9.44 -2.74
N PHE A 107 7.66 -10.74 -2.65
CA PHE A 107 6.75 -11.78 -3.12
C PHE A 107 5.49 -11.87 -2.24
N MET A 108 5.66 -11.91 -0.92
CA MET A 108 4.53 -11.87 0.03
C MET A 108 3.72 -10.58 -0.14
N PHE A 109 4.41 -9.46 -0.34
CA PHE A 109 3.78 -8.17 -0.52
C PHE A 109 3.03 -8.06 -1.85
N LYS A 110 3.57 -8.61 -2.94
CA LYS A 110 2.86 -8.76 -4.23
C LYS A 110 1.57 -9.52 -4.04
N ALA A 111 1.60 -10.65 -3.32
CA ALA A 111 0.40 -11.44 -3.08
C ALA A 111 -0.65 -10.65 -2.29
N LEU A 112 -0.25 -9.92 -1.25
CA LEU A 112 -1.14 -9.09 -0.42
C LEU A 112 -1.72 -7.88 -1.19
N LEU A 113 -0.89 -7.17 -1.96
CA LEU A 113 -1.33 -6.06 -2.79
C LEU A 113 -2.23 -6.56 -3.92
N ARG A 114 -1.88 -7.66 -4.58
CA ARG A 114 -2.72 -8.28 -5.60
C ARG A 114 -4.05 -8.70 -5.00
N PHE A 115 -4.10 -9.35 -3.84
CA PHE A 115 -5.37 -9.67 -3.19
C PHE A 115 -6.22 -8.42 -2.89
N SER A 116 -5.60 -7.38 -2.31
CA SER A 116 -6.31 -6.15 -1.92
C SER A 116 -6.78 -5.31 -3.12
N PHE A 117 -5.98 -5.24 -4.18
CA PHE A 117 -6.25 -4.41 -5.37
C PHE A 117 -6.94 -5.17 -6.50
N PHE A 118 -6.82 -6.50 -6.58
CA PHE A 118 -7.57 -7.33 -7.54
C PHE A 118 -9.06 -7.27 -7.25
N THR A 119 -9.46 -7.27 -5.97
CA THR A 119 -10.85 -7.02 -5.58
C THR A 119 -11.36 -5.67 -6.10
N LEU A 120 -10.47 -4.70 -6.28
CA LEU A 120 -10.76 -3.35 -6.74
C LEU A 120 -10.71 -3.21 -8.27
N ALA A 121 -9.81 -3.95 -8.94
CA ALA A 121 -9.62 -3.95 -10.39
C ALA A 121 -10.72 -4.73 -11.13
N MET A 122 -11.26 -5.80 -10.53
CA MET A 122 -12.39 -6.54 -11.08
C MET A 122 -13.69 -5.71 -11.12
N GLU A 123 -13.81 -4.67 -10.27
CA GLU A 123 -15.01 -3.86 -10.15
C GLU A 123 -15.00 -2.58 -11.01
N LYS A 124 -13.85 -2.21 -11.62
CA LYS A 124 -13.80 -1.19 -12.69
C LYS A 124 -14.34 -1.69 -14.04
N ARG A 125 -14.63 -3.00 -14.15
CA ARG A 125 -15.26 -3.63 -15.32
C ARG A 125 -16.78 -3.80 -15.18
N MET A 126 -17.39 -3.30 -14.10
CA MET A 126 -18.85 -3.19 -13.91
C MET A 126 -19.24 -1.72 -13.80
#